data_AF-A0A835H6E4-F1
#
_entry.id   AF-A0A835H6E4-F1
#
_cell.length_a   1.000
_cell.length_b   1.000
_cell.length_c   1.000
_cell.angle_alpha   90.00
_cell.angle_beta   90.00
_cell.angle_gamma   90.00
#
_symmetry.space_group_name_H-M   'P 1'
#
loop_
_entity.id
_entity.type
_entity.pdbx_description
1 polymer ?
#
loop_
_entity_poly.entity_id
_entity_poly.type
_entity_poly.pdbx_seq_one_letter_code
_entity_poly.pdbx_strand_id
1 'polypeptide(L)'
;MWCSLSGVGLLSVPYALSSGGWLSLILLLTIAAATFFTGLLIKWCMDIDSEITSYPDIGERAYGPVGRAIVSIFMYLELYFVATGFLILEGDNLYNLFPMGFEYSWINISGREGFVVIVSLIILPTVWLKDLSMLSYVSATGVLASLVIIGSVLWTGAADGVGFNEKGRALNLNGIPTAFSLYTFCYCAHPVFPTLYTSMKRQKTIQ
;
A
#
# COMPACT_ATOMS: atom_id res chain seq x y z
N MET A 1 10.70 -1.57 -1.81
CA MET A 1 9.84 -2.32 -0.87
C MET A 1 9.60 -1.54 0.42
N TRP A 2 10.65 -1.09 1.12
CA TRP A 2 10.53 -0.21 2.30
C TRP A 2 9.72 1.06 2.03
N CYS A 3 9.84 1.68 0.85
CA CYS A 3 9.10 2.90 0.51
C CYS A 3 7.58 2.67 0.38
N SER A 4 7.18 1.57 -0.26
CA SER A 4 5.76 1.19 -0.44
C SER A 4 5.10 0.77 0.88
N LEU A 5 5.86 0.10 1.75
CA LEU A 5 5.42 -0.28 3.10
C LEU A 5 5.40 0.90 4.07
N SER A 6 6.38 1.82 3.95
CA SER A 6 6.51 2.96 4.86
C SER A 6 5.47 4.04 4.58
N GLY A 7 5.10 4.31 3.34
CA GLY A 7 4.17 5.41 3.02
C GLY A 7 2.77 5.20 3.62
N VAL A 8 2.06 4.17 3.16
CA VAL A 8 0.68 3.92 3.61
C VAL A 8 0.62 3.32 5.01
N GLY A 9 1.59 2.48 5.37
CA GLY A 9 1.68 1.86 6.68
C GLY A 9 1.78 2.89 7.81
N LEU A 10 2.59 3.94 7.63
CA LEU A 10 2.81 4.93 8.68
C LEU A 10 1.59 5.80 9.00
N LEU A 11 0.72 6.07 8.02
CA LEU A 11 -0.51 6.84 8.24
C LEU A 11 -1.70 5.95 8.64
N SER A 12 -1.77 4.75 8.08
CA SER A 12 -2.88 3.82 8.33
C SER A 12 -2.79 3.17 9.72
N VAL A 13 -1.58 2.89 10.23
CA VAL A 13 -1.39 2.29 11.56
C VAL A 13 -1.90 3.18 12.71
N PRO A 14 -1.54 4.49 12.80
CA PRO A 14 -2.07 5.35 13.87
C PRO A 14 -3.59 5.57 13.72
N TYR A 15 -4.11 5.65 12.49
CA TYR A 15 -5.55 5.77 12.24
C TYR A 15 -6.32 4.50 12.64
N ALA A 16 -5.78 3.32 12.32
CA ALA A 16 -6.33 2.03 12.74
C ALA A 16 -6.28 1.86 14.26
N LEU A 17 -5.21 2.30 14.91
CA LEU A 17 -5.07 2.29 16.37
C LEU A 17 -6.10 3.22 17.04
N SER A 18 -6.28 4.43 16.52
CA SER A 18 -7.30 5.37 17.00
C SER A 18 -8.72 4.83 16.79
N SER A 19 -8.99 4.21 15.64
CA SER A 19 -10.31 3.66 15.32
C SER A 19 -10.66 2.42 16.14
N GLY A 20 -9.72 1.48 16.31
CA GLY A 20 -9.94 0.18 16.98
C GLY A 20 -9.64 0.18 18.49
N GLY A 21 -8.88 1.15 19.00
CA GLY A 21 -8.40 1.22 20.37
C GLY A 21 -7.13 0.39 20.61
N TRP A 22 -6.59 0.46 21.83
CA TRP A 22 -5.31 -0.15 22.20
C TRP A 22 -5.24 -1.67 21.98
N LEU A 23 -6.36 -2.38 22.18
CA LEU A 23 -6.42 -3.83 21.96
C LEU A 23 -6.28 -4.22 20.48
N SER A 24 -6.44 -3.29 19.54
CA SER A 24 -6.16 -3.52 18.12
C SER A 24 -4.66 -3.80 17.86
N LEU A 25 -3.75 -3.45 18.79
CA LEU A 25 -2.33 -3.81 18.69
C LEU A 25 -2.10 -5.32 18.72
N ILE A 26 -2.91 -6.08 19.46
CA ILE A 26 -2.83 -7.55 19.47
C ILE A 26 -3.18 -8.09 18.08
N LEU A 27 -4.18 -7.48 17.45
CA LEU A 27 -4.61 -7.84 16.10
C LEU A 27 -3.52 -7.48 15.08
N LEU A 28 -2.84 -6.34 15.23
CA LEU A 28 -1.65 -5.98 14.44
C LEU A 28 -0.54 -7.03 14.59
N LEU A 29 -0.20 -7.43 15.81
CA LEU A 29 0.82 -8.45 16.07
C LEU A 29 0.45 -9.81 15.47
N THR A 30 -0.83 -10.19 15.56
CA THR A 30 -1.33 -11.45 15.00
C THR A 30 -1.20 -11.45 13.47
N ILE A 31 -1.61 -10.36 12.82
CA ILE A 31 -1.44 -10.20 11.37
C ILE A 31 0.05 -10.22 11.03
N ALA A 32 0.89 -9.45 11.71
CA ALA A 32 2.32 -9.41 11.48
C ALA A 32 2.98 -10.81 11.60
N ALA A 33 2.59 -11.61 12.60
CA ALA A 33 3.10 -12.96 12.77
C ALA A 33 2.63 -13.90 11.65
N ALA A 34 1.34 -13.86 11.29
CA ALA A 34 0.80 -14.65 10.18
C ALA A 34 1.47 -14.29 8.85
N THR A 35 1.67 -13.00 8.64
CA THR A 35 2.33 -12.43 7.48
C THR A 35 3.82 -12.81 7.42
N PHE A 36 4.53 -12.78 8.55
CA PHE A 36 5.91 -13.26 8.62
C PHE A 36 6.00 -14.75 8.30
N PHE A 37 5.05 -15.54 8.79
CA PHE A 37 4.97 -16.96 8.49
C PHE A 37 4.73 -17.24 7.00
N THR A 38 3.80 -16.53 6.35
CA THR A 38 3.57 -16.69 4.91
C THR A 38 4.78 -16.24 4.08
N GLY A 39 5.45 -15.16 4.48
CA GLY A 39 6.70 -14.72 3.85
C GLY A 39 7.83 -15.76 3.94
N LEU A 40 7.98 -16.42 5.09
CA LEU A 40 8.91 -17.53 5.26
C LEU A 40 8.55 -18.73 4.38
N LEU A 41 7.26 -19.06 4.28
CA LEU A 41 6.77 -20.15 3.44
C LEU A 41 7.09 -19.91 1.96
N ILE A 42 6.83 -18.69 1.47
CA ILE A 42 7.15 -18.26 0.11
C ILE A 42 8.65 -18.38 -0.14
N LYS A 43 9.48 -17.88 0.78
CA LYS A 43 10.93 -17.99 0.68
C LYS A 43 11.36 -19.46 0.59
N TRP A 44 10.81 -20.32 1.44
CA TRP A 44 11.13 -21.73 1.44
C TRP A 44 10.75 -22.42 0.13
N CYS A 45 9.57 -22.11 -0.43
CA CYS A 45 9.19 -22.58 -1.76
C CYS A 45 10.19 -22.14 -2.84
N MET A 46 10.65 -20.89 -2.82
CA MET A 46 11.64 -20.38 -3.77
C MET A 46 13.05 -20.98 -3.59
N ASP A 47 13.42 -21.34 -2.36
CA ASP A 47 14.72 -21.96 -2.07
C ASP A 47 14.75 -23.46 -2.47
N ILE A 48 13.59 -24.14 -2.48
CA ILE A 48 13.46 -25.55 -2.90
C ILE A 48 13.51 -25.70 -4.42
N ASP A 49 12.83 -24.82 -5.15
CA ASP A 49 12.67 -24.93 -6.59
C ASP A 49 13.10 -23.63 -7.27
N SER A 50 14.27 -23.67 -7.93
CA SER A 50 14.85 -22.52 -8.63
C SER A 50 14.06 -22.07 -9.86
N GLU A 51 13.10 -22.87 -10.33
CA GLU A 51 12.19 -22.49 -11.42
C GLU A 51 11.09 -21.53 -10.95
N ILE A 52 10.82 -21.42 -9.65
CA ILE A 52 9.83 -20.51 -9.08
C ILE A 52 10.41 -19.10 -9.07
N THR A 53 9.96 -18.27 -10.02
CA THR A 53 10.45 -16.89 -10.16
C THR A 53 9.42 -15.84 -9.77
N SER A 54 8.13 -16.22 -9.80
CA SER A 54 6.99 -15.34 -9.58
C SER A 54 5.99 -15.99 -8.62
N TYR A 55 5.20 -15.17 -7.91
CA TYR A 55 4.19 -15.66 -6.98
C TYR A 55 3.15 -16.62 -7.61
N PRO A 56 2.67 -16.41 -8.87
CA PRO A 56 1.81 -17.37 -9.54
C PRO A 56 2.44 -18.73 -9.84
N ASP A 57 3.78 -18.81 -9.94
CA ASP A 57 4.49 -20.08 -10.20
C ASP A 57 4.40 -21.02 -8.98
N ILE A 58 4.30 -20.46 -7.77
CA ILE A 58 4.02 -21.23 -6.54
C ILE A 58 2.64 -21.90 -6.65
N GLY A 59 1.65 -21.15 -7.17
CA GLY A 59 0.31 -21.67 -7.45
C GLY A 59 0.31 -22.76 -8.52
N GLU A 60 1.15 -22.61 -9.56
CA GLU A 60 1.36 -23.63 -10.58
C GLU A 60 1.93 -24.92 -10.00
N ARG A 61 2.91 -24.80 -9.10
CA ARG A 61 3.57 -25.96 -8.51
C ARG A 61 2.66 -26.74 -7.57
N ALA A 62 1.77 -26.05 -6.86
CA ALA A 62 0.85 -26.66 -5.90
C ALA A 62 -0.40 -27.27 -6.54
N TYR A 63 -0.99 -26.60 -7.54
CA TYR A 63 -2.30 -26.97 -8.11
C TYR A 63 -2.31 -27.05 -9.65
N GLY A 64 -1.15 -27.01 -10.29
CA GLY A 64 -1.03 -27.03 -11.75
C GLY A 64 -1.46 -25.70 -12.40
N PRO A 65 -1.73 -25.70 -13.72
CA PRO A 65 -2.00 -24.47 -14.49
C PRO A 65 -3.24 -23.70 -14.00
N VAL A 66 -4.22 -24.41 -13.41
CA VAL A 66 -5.41 -23.79 -12.82
C VAL A 66 -5.05 -22.95 -11.59
N GLY A 67 -4.14 -23.46 -10.73
CA GLY A 67 -3.65 -22.73 -9.57
C GLY A 67 -2.94 -21.43 -9.96
N ARG A 68 -2.11 -21.49 -11.01
CA ARG A 68 -1.44 -20.31 -11.56
C ARG A 68 -2.43 -19.25 -12.03
N ALA A 69 -3.46 -19.67 -12.76
CA ALA A 69 -4.49 -18.76 -13.25
C ALA A 69 -5.23 -18.07 -12.09
N ILE A 70 -5.65 -18.83 -11.08
CA ILE A 70 -6.34 -18.29 -9.90
C ILE A 70 -5.46 -17.28 -9.17
N VAL A 71 -4.22 -17.63 -8.84
CA VAL A 71 -3.30 -16.72 -8.13
C VAL A 71 -3.03 -15.46 -8.94
N SER A 72 -2.85 -15.59 -10.26
CA SER A 72 -2.66 -14.43 -11.15
C SER A 72 -3.88 -13.51 -11.15
N ILE A 73 -5.09 -14.06 -11.25
CA ILE A 73 -6.34 -13.28 -11.24
C ILE A 73 -6.48 -12.51 -9.93
N PHE A 74 -6.27 -13.17 -8.78
CA PHE A 74 -6.33 -12.50 -7.48
C PHE A 74 -5.29 -11.39 -7.36
N MET A 75 -4.05 -11.63 -7.81
CA MET A 75 -2.99 -10.62 -7.79
C MET A 75 -3.33 -9.40 -8.65
N TYR A 76 -3.89 -9.60 -9.86
CA TYR A 76 -4.30 -8.48 -10.72
C TYR A 76 -5.49 -7.71 -10.15
N LEU A 77 -6.48 -8.41 -9.58
CA LEU A 77 -7.60 -7.77 -8.91
C LEU A 77 -7.13 -6.95 -7.71
N GLU A 78 -6.26 -7.52 -6.88
CA GLU A 78 -5.67 -6.82 -5.74
C GLU A 78 -4.96 -5.53 -6.18
N LEU A 79 -4.09 -5.63 -7.20
CA LEU A 79 -3.35 -4.47 -7.71
C LEU A 79 -4.30 -3.41 -8.28
N TYR A 80 -5.38 -3.83 -8.96
CA TYR A 80 -6.41 -2.93 -9.47
C TYR A 80 -7.19 -2.22 -8.36
N PHE A 81 -7.62 -2.93 -7.32
CA PHE A 81 -8.32 -2.35 -6.17
C PHE A 81 -7.43 -1.38 -5.40
N VAL A 82 -6.17 -1.75 -5.19
CA VAL A 82 -5.16 -0.88 -4.55
C VAL A 82 -4.98 0.40 -5.36
N ALA A 83 -4.72 0.29 -6.66
CA ALA A 83 -4.52 1.44 -7.54
C ALA A 83 -5.76 2.37 -7.57
N THR A 84 -6.94 1.79 -7.71
CA THR A 84 -8.21 2.56 -7.70
C THR A 84 -8.42 3.25 -6.35
N GLY A 85 -8.13 2.57 -5.25
CA GLY A 85 -8.23 3.15 -3.90
C GLY A 85 -7.30 4.36 -3.71
N PHE A 86 -6.07 4.28 -4.22
CA PHE A 86 -5.15 5.43 -4.21
C PHE A 86 -5.65 6.59 -5.05
N LEU A 87 -6.14 6.34 -6.27
CA LEU A 87 -6.69 7.39 -7.14
C LEU A 87 -7.85 8.13 -6.47
N ILE A 88 -8.75 7.40 -5.80
CA ILE A 88 -9.86 7.99 -5.06
C ILE A 88 -9.35 8.83 -3.88
N LEU A 89 -8.38 8.29 -3.11
CA LEU A 89 -7.80 8.98 -1.97
C LEU A 89 -7.08 10.28 -2.38
N GLU A 90 -6.33 10.25 -3.47
CA GLU A 90 -5.67 11.44 -4.02
C GLU A 90 -6.68 12.45 -4.55
N GLY A 91 -7.73 11.99 -5.25
CA GLY A 91 -8.84 12.84 -5.69
C GLY A 91 -9.57 13.52 -4.53
N ASP A 92 -9.81 12.79 -3.44
CA ASP A 92 -10.36 13.33 -2.19
C ASP A 92 -9.43 14.35 -1.55
N ASN A 93 -8.14 14.05 -1.49
CA ASN A 93 -7.16 14.94 -0.88
C ASN A 93 -7.08 16.27 -1.65
N LEU A 94 -7.04 16.20 -2.99
CA LEU A 94 -7.00 17.37 -3.85
C LEU A 94 -8.29 18.19 -3.78
N TYR A 95 -9.45 17.54 -3.72
CA TYR A 95 -10.74 18.21 -3.52
C TYR A 95 -10.81 18.95 -2.18
N ASN A 96 -10.27 18.36 -1.11
CA ASN A 96 -10.21 19.00 0.20
C ASN A 96 -9.22 20.18 0.26
N LEU A 97 -8.10 20.10 -0.48
CA LEU A 97 -7.10 21.18 -0.56
C LEU A 97 -7.55 22.35 -1.46
N PHE A 98 -8.25 22.04 -2.55
CA PHE A 98 -8.77 23.03 -3.48
C PHE A 98 -10.28 22.80 -3.66
N PRO A 99 -11.12 23.44 -2.83
CA PRO A 99 -12.58 23.45 -3.02
C PRO A 99 -12.97 24.37 -4.20
N MET A 100 -12.29 24.23 -5.34
CA MET A 100 -12.64 24.88 -6.60
C MET A 100 -13.59 23.95 -7.35
N GLY A 101 -14.86 24.33 -7.42
CA GLY A 101 -15.84 23.66 -8.29
C GLY A 101 -15.55 24.01 -9.74
N PHE A 102 -15.30 23.00 -10.59
CA PHE A 102 -15.31 23.18 -12.04
C PHE A 102 -16.77 23.17 -12.52
N GLU A 103 -17.49 24.27 -12.33
CA GLU A 103 -18.79 24.46 -13.00
C GLU A 103 -18.55 24.84 -14.46
N TYR A 104 -18.38 23.84 -15.33
CA TYR A 104 -18.42 24.05 -16.77
C TYR A 104 -19.86 23.83 -17.26
N SER A 105 -20.45 24.86 -17.87
CA SER A 105 -21.87 25.07 -18.20
C SER A 105 -22.64 23.92 -18.90
N TRP A 106 -22.02 22.78 -19.24
CA TRP A 106 -22.64 21.68 -19.98
C TRP A 106 -22.47 20.29 -19.34
N ILE A 107 -21.63 20.12 -18.30
CA ILE A 107 -21.47 18.84 -17.61
C ILE A 107 -21.26 19.11 -16.11
N ASN A 108 -22.23 18.70 -15.28
CA ASN A 108 -22.16 18.87 -13.83
C ASN A 108 -21.30 17.74 -13.22
N ILE A 109 -20.00 17.77 -13.50
CA ILE A 109 -19.03 16.85 -12.90
C ILE A 109 -18.71 17.40 -11.51
N SER A 110 -19.11 16.68 -10.45
CA SER A 110 -18.70 17.00 -9.09
C SER A 110 -17.17 17.12 -9.08
N GLY A 111 -16.61 18.24 -8.58
CA GLY A 111 -15.18 18.56 -8.69
C GLY A 111 -14.26 17.39 -8.28
N ARG A 112 -14.72 16.56 -7.34
CA ARG A 112 -14.10 15.31 -6.91
C ARG A 112 -13.82 14.31 -8.06
N GLU A 113 -14.81 14.04 -8.91
CA GLU A 113 -14.69 13.10 -10.04
C GLU A 113 -13.71 13.64 -11.10
N GLY A 114 -13.72 14.95 -11.32
CA GLY A 114 -12.79 15.63 -12.23
C GLY A 114 -11.34 15.50 -11.77
N PHE A 115 -11.06 15.67 -10.48
CA PHE A 115 -9.71 15.49 -9.92
C PHE A 115 -9.22 14.05 -10.03
N VAL A 116 -10.08 13.05 -9.79
CA VAL A 116 -9.73 11.63 -9.98
C VAL A 116 -9.33 11.34 -11.43
N VAL A 117 -10.07 11.89 -12.41
CA VAL A 117 -9.75 11.72 -13.85
C VAL A 117 -8.45 12.42 -14.22
N ILE A 118 -8.20 13.64 -13.71
CA ILE A 118 -6.96 14.38 -13.96
C ILE A 118 -5.75 13.63 -13.38
N VAL A 119 -5.84 13.15 -12.14
CA VAL A 119 -4.78 12.36 -11.49
C VAL A 119 -4.53 11.06 -12.27
N SER A 120 -5.59 10.38 -12.70
CA SER A 120 -5.49 9.18 -13.54
C SER A 120 -4.75 9.47 -14.84
N LEU A 121 -5.04 10.59 -15.51
CA LEU A 121 -4.36 11.05 -16.73
C LEU A 121 -2.88 11.36 -16.52
N ILE A 122 -2.51 11.89 -15.35
CA ILE A 122 -1.12 12.20 -14.98
C ILE A 122 -0.34 10.91 -14.64
N ILE A 123 -0.98 9.93 -14.02
CA ILE A 123 -0.36 8.65 -13.64
C ILE A 123 -0.25 7.68 -14.83
N LEU A 124 -1.18 7.75 -15.78
CA LEU A 124 -1.19 6.93 -16.99
C LEU A 124 0.15 6.90 -17.75
N PRO A 125 0.81 8.05 -18.07
CA PRO A 125 2.11 8.03 -18.75
C PRO A 125 3.20 7.41 -17.90
N THR A 126 3.11 7.52 -16.56
CA THR A 126 4.06 6.92 -15.62
C THR A 126 4.01 5.39 -15.64
N VAL A 127 2.85 4.79 -15.93
CA VAL A 127 2.69 3.32 -16.08
C VAL A 127 3.29 2.81 -17.39
N TRP A 128 3.43 3.65 -18.41
CA TRP A 128 4.08 3.30 -19.68
C TRP A 128 5.61 3.45 -19.67
N LEU A 129 6.18 4.07 -18.62
CA LEU A 129 7.63 4.15 -18.45
C LEU A 129 8.17 2.77 -18.07
N LYS A 130 8.74 2.06 -19.06
CA LYS A 130 9.39 0.76 -18.91
C LYS A 130 10.75 0.83 -18.19
N ASP A 131 11.27 2.04 -17.95
CA ASP A 131 12.58 2.23 -17.34
C ASP A 131 12.53 2.19 -15.80
N LEU A 132 12.96 1.05 -15.25
CA LEU A 132 13.09 0.80 -13.81
C LEU A 132 13.95 1.86 -13.08
N SER A 133 14.85 2.53 -13.79
CA SER A 133 15.72 3.59 -13.27
C SER A 133 14.95 4.86 -12.89
N MET A 134 13.97 5.29 -13.69
CA MET A 134 13.09 6.42 -13.34
C MET A 134 12.19 6.07 -12.17
N LEU A 135 11.69 4.83 -12.12
CA LEU A 135 10.87 4.34 -11.01
C LEU A 135 11.64 4.36 -9.68
N SER A 136 12.93 4.03 -9.70
CA SER A 136 13.80 4.12 -8.52
C SER A 136 13.99 5.56 -8.04
N TYR A 137 14.13 6.53 -8.95
CA TYR A 137 14.27 7.95 -8.61
C TYR A 137 12.97 8.50 -7.99
N VAL A 138 11.82 8.20 -8.59
CA VAL A 138 10.49 8.54 -8.05
C VAL A 138 10.28 7.90 -6.66
N SER A 139 10.73 6.66 -6.47
CA SER A 139 10.69 6.02 -5.15
C SER A 139 11.56 6.74 -4.13
N ALA A 140 12.76 7.20 -4.50
CA ALA A 140 13.65 7.94 -3.61
C ALA A 140 13.04 9.29 -3.18
N THR A 141 12.41 10.01 -4.12
CA THR A 141 11.69 11.25 -3.79
C THR A 141 10.49 11.00 -2.87
N GLY A 142 9.79 9.86 -3.03
CA GLY A 142 8.70 9.45 -2.15
C GLY A 142 9.14 9.21 -0.69
N VAL A 143 10.35 8.68 -0.48
CA VAL A 143 10.92 8.52 0.87
C VAL A 143 11.20 9.87 1.51
N LEU A 144 11.82 10.79 0.76
CA LEU A 144 12.08 12.14 1.27
C LEU A 144 10.79 12.86 1.65
N ALA A 145 9.76 12.78 0.80
CA ALA A 145 8.44 13.33 1.11
C ALA A 145 7.82 12.71 2.38
N SER A 146 7.93 11.38 2.54
CA SER A 146 7.45 10.68 3.73
C SER A 146 8.16 11.14 5.00
N LEU A 147 9.48 11.33 4.96
CA LEU A 147 10.27 11.83 6.10
C LEU A 147 9.86 13.25 6.49
N VAL A 148 9.58 14.12 5.50
CA VAL A 148 9.09 15.49 5.76
C VAL A 148 7.73 15.45 6.44
N ILE A 149 6.81 14.60 5.98
CA ILE A 149 5.49 14.44 6.60
C ILE A 149 5.63 13.98 8.06
N ILE A 150 6.43 12.94 8.31
CA ILE A 150 6.70 12.46 9.69
C ILE A 150 7.27 13.58 10.56
N GLY A 151 8.25 14.32 10.04
CA GLY A 151 8.85 15.46 10.72
C GLY A 151 7.82 16.52 11.07
N SER A 152 6.92 16.85 10.13
CA SER A 152 5.84 17.82 10.36
C SER A 152 4.85 17.37 11.42
N VAL A 153 4.42 16.10 11.40
CA VAL A 153 3.49 15.53 12.40
C VAL A 153 4.12 15.45 13.79
N LEU A 154 5.41 15.09 13.87
CA LEU A 154 6.14 15.09 15.14
C LEU A 154 6.32 16.51 15.68
N TRP A 155 6.59 17.48 14.81
CA TRP A 155 6.73 18.88 15.20
C TRP A 155 5.40 19.45 15.70
N THR A 156 4.29 19.25 14.97
CA THR A 156 2.97 19.71 15.43
C THR A 156 2.56 19.04 16.73
N GLY A 157 2.81 17.74 16.88
CA GLY A 157 2.54 16.99 18.12
C GLY A 157 3.37 17.44 19.33
N ALA A 158 4.64 17.82 19.14
CA ALA A 158 5.55 18.17 20.23
C ALA A 158 5.63 19.68 20.54
N ALA A 159 5.55 20.54 19.53
CA ALA A 159 5.78 21.97 19.64
C ALA A 159 4.49 22.81 19.67
N ASP A 160 3.43 22.42 18.96
CA ASP A 160 2.17 23.18 18.89
C ASP A 160 1.16 22.81 19.99
N GLY A 161 1.53 21.92 20.91
CA GLY A 161 0.74 21.64 22.11
C GLY A 161 -0.62 20.99 21.85
N VAL A 162 -0.86 20.45 20.64
CA VAL A 162 -1.92 19.46 20.35
C VAL A 162 -1.56 18.14 21.05
N GLY A 163 -1.53 18.18 22.38
CA GLY A 163 -1.14 17.04 23.20
C GLY A 163 -2.02 15.82 22.94
N PHE A 164 -1.45 14.64 23.19
CA PHE A 164 -2.13 13.34 23.27
C PHE A 164 -3.18 13.36 24.39
N ASN A 165 -4.31 14.04 24.18
CA ASN A 165 -5.41 14.11 25.14
C ASN A 165 -6.57 13.17 24.77
N GLU A 166 -6.23 12.08 24.09
CA GLU A 166 -7.17 10.99 23.83
C GLU A 166 -7.26 10.13 25.09
N LYS A 167 -8.39 10.20 25.81
CA LYS A 167 -8.79 9.18 26.78
C LYS A 167 -8.89 7.85 26.03
N GLY A 168 -7.80 7.09 26.01
CA GLY A 168 -7.69 5.86 25.24
C GLY A 168 -8.87 4.93 25.50
N ARG A 169 -9.75 4.76 24.51
CA ARG A 169 -10.74 3.68 24.55
C ARG A 169 -9.96 2.36 24.49
N ALA A 170 -10.10 1.54 25.53
CA ALA A 170 -9.44 0.23 25.58
C ALA A 170 -9.84 -0.64 24.36
N LEU A 171 -11.11 -0.55 23.96
CA LEU A 171 -11.69 -1.24 22.82
C LEU A 171 -12.78 -0.40 22.17
N ASN A 172 -12.77 -0.32 20.85
CA ASN A 172 -13.92 0.12 20.06
C ASN A 172 -14.30 -0.99 19.08
N LEU A 173 -15.25 -1.85 19.48
CA LEU A 173 -15.68 -3.00 18.68
C LEU A 173 -16.18 -2.60 17.28
N ASN A 174 -16.79 -1.42 17.15
CA ASN A 174 -17.26 -0.89 15.86
C ASN A 174 -16.10 -0.47 14.93
N GLY A 175 -14.91 -0.18 15.48
CA GLY A 175 -13.71 0.16 14.72
C GLY A 175 -12.75 -1.01 14.50
N ILE A 176 -13.06 -2.22 14.99
CA ILE A 176 -12.22 -3.40 14.76
C ILE A 176 -12.18 -3.81 13.28
N PRO A 177 -13.32 -3.83 12.53
CA PRO A 177 -13.29 -4.21 11.12
C PRO A 177 -12.43 -3.26 10.27
N THR A 178 -12.49 -1.95 10.55
CA THR A 178 -11.68 -0.93 9.87
C THR A 178 -10.20 -1.03 10.27
N ALA A 179 -9.89 -1.28 11.55
CA ALA A 179 -8.52 -1.51 11.97
C ALA A 179 -7.93 -2.79 11.32
N PHE A 180 -8.70 -3.87 11.27
CA PHE A 180 -8.30 -5.13 10.63
C PHE A 180 -8.03 -4.96 9.14
N SER A 181 -8.93 -4.28 8.40
CA SER A 181 -8.74 -4.06 6.97
C SER A 181 -7.49 -3.21 6.68
N LEU A 182 -7.28 -2.13 7.44
CA LEU A 182 -6.11 -1.26 7.29
C LEU A 182 -4.81 -1.98 7.63
N TYR A 183 -4.76 -2.73 8.75
CA TYR A 183 -3.57 -3.52 9.09
C TYR A 183 -3.27 -4.59 8.04
N THR A 184 -4.30 -5.33 7.59
CA THR A 184 -4.13 -6.36 6.55
C THR A 184 -3.61 -5.73 5.24
N PHE A 185 -4.16 -4.58 4.85
CA PHE A 185 -3.71 -3.83 3.67
C PHE A 185 -2.24 -3.40 3.78
N CYS A 186 -1.82 -2.91 4.95
CA CYS A 186 -0.42 -2.52 5.19
C CYS A 186 0.55 -3.70 5.08
N TYR A 187 0.10 -4.89 5.48
CA TYR A 187 0.89 -6.12 5.45
C TYR A 187 0.75 -6.92 4.13
N CYS A 188 -0.04 -6.45 3.16
CA CYS A 188 -0.34 -7.14 1.90
C CYS A 188 0.75 -7.05 0.82
N ALA A 189 2.02 -6.88 1.21
CA ALA A 189 3.16 -6.78 0.26
C ALA A 189 3.76 -8.13 -0.15
N HIS A 190 3.19 -9.25 0.32
CA HIS A 190 3.74 -10.60 0.21
C HIS A 190 3.83 -11.12 -1.23
N PRO A 191 2.81 -10.91 -2.09
CA PRO A 191 2.85 -11.39 -3.48
C PRO A 191 3.95 -10.72 -4.32
N VAL A 192 4.43 -9.54 -3.92
CA VAL A 192 5.44 -8.76 -4.64
C VAL A 192 6.87 -9.18 -4.26
N PHE A 193 7.04 -9.90 -3.13
CA PHE A 193 8.34 -10.30 -2.62
C PHE A 193 9.13 -11.22 -3.58
N PRO A 194 8.54 -12.27 -4.21
CA PRO A 194 9.26 -13.14 -5.15
C PRO A 194 9.81 -12.39 -6.36
N THR A 195 8.97 -11.55 -6.98
CA THR A 195 9.31 -10.76 -8.16
C THR A 195 10.45 -9.77 -7.87
N LEU A 196 10.47 -9.18 -6.68
CA LEU A 196 11.57 -8.32 -6.23
C LEU A 196 12.84 -9.12 -5.94
N TYR A 197 12.73 -10.26 -5.27
CA TYR A 197 13.87 -11.11 -4.95
C TYR A 197 14.57 -11.62 -6.21
N THR A 198 13.83 -12.08 -7.21
CA THR A 198 14.39 -12.51 -8.50
C THR A 198 14.98 -11.36 -9.31
N SER A 199 14.33 -10.19 -9.28
CA SER A 199 14.87 -8.99 -9.94
C SER A 199 16.20 -8.53 -9.33
N MET A 200 16.32 -8.54 -8.00
CA MET A 200 17.58 -8.19 -7.31
C MET A 200 18.67 -9.25 -7.54
N LYS A 201 18.32 -10.54 -7.60
CA LYS A 201 19.27 -11.61 -7.91
C LYS A 201 19.78 -11.49 -9.34
N ARG A 202 18.92 -11.16 -10.31
CA ARG A 202 19.29 -10.95 -11.72
C ARG A 202 20.23 -9.75 -11.91
N GLN A 203 20.05 -8.66 -11.16
CA GLN A 203 21.00 -7.52 -11.21
C GLN A 203 22.40 -7.88 -10.71
N LYS A 204 22.53 -8.78 -9.73
CA LYS A 204 23.84 -9.23 -9.22
C LYS A 204 24.57 -10.18 -10.17
N THR A 205 23.88 -10.83 -11.12
CA THR A 205 24.48 -11.75 -12.10
C THR A 205 24.92 -11.03 -13.39
N ILE A 206 24.57 -9.76 -13.58
CA ILE A 206 24.96 -8.94 -14.76
C ILE A 206 26.22 -8.09 -14.46
N GLN A 207 26.82 -8.22 -13.27
CA GLN A 207 28.17 -7.74 -12.97
C GLN A 207 29.14 -8.91 -12.91
#